data_AF-A0AAC9AXP2-F1
#
_entry.id   AF-A0AAC9AXP2-F1
#
_cell.length_a   1.000
_cell.length_b   1.000
_cell.length_c   1.000
_cell.angle_alpha   90.00
_cell.angle_beta   90.00
_cell.angle_gamma   90.00
#
_symmetry.space_group_name_H-M   'P 1'
#
loop_
_entity.id
_entity.type
_entity.pdbx_description
1 polymer ?
#
loop_
_entity_poly.entity_id
_entity_poly.type
_entity_poly.pdbx_seq_one_letter_code
_entity_poly.pdbx_strand_id
1 'polypeptide(L)'
;MSETMTQKNQPAVADALNTLLADSFALYLKTKNYHWHVHGPHFRELHLLFDEQATQILATTDLIAERVRKNGAATLRSVGDIGRRQSIRDDDAAGVAPDAMVRALAEDNRTLLAQIREAKAAAEEAGDIATSGLVDGWADETQQRIWFLEATLGY
;
A
#
# COMPACT_ATOMS: atom_id res chain seq x y z
N MET A 1 0.38 -39.84 -3.30
CA MET A 1 0.98 -38.70 -4.03
C MET A 1 0.11 -37.45 -3.88
N SER A 2 0.03 -36.82 -2.70
CA SER A 2 -0.82 -35.63 -2.53
C SER A 2 -0.38 -34.58 -1.49
N GLU A 3 0.80 -34.70 -0.87
CA GLU A 3 1.21 -33.77 0.21
C GLU A 3 2.46 -32.92 -0.09
N THR A 4 3.11 -33.09 -1.25
CA THR A 4 4.44 -32.48 -1.50
C THR A 4 4.46 -31.32 -2.48
N MET A 5 3.32 -30.87 -3.04
CA MET A 5 3.29 -29.74 -3.99
C MET A 5 2.84 -28.39 -3.39
N THR A 6 2.30 -28.36 -2.17
CA THR A 6 1.76 -27.12 -1.55
C THR A 6 2.81 -26.24 -0.86
N GLN A 7 4.05 -26.71 -0.69
CA GLN A 7 5.05 -26.02 0.14
C GLN A 7 6.02 -25.10 -0.63
N LYS A 8 6.09 -25.20 -1.97
CA LYS A 8 7.08 -24.45 -2.76
C LYS A 8 6.67 -23.01 -3.13
N ASN A 9 5.39 -22.67 -3.14
CA ASN A 9 4.92 -21.34 -3.57
C ASN A 9 4.55 -20.38 -2.42
N GLN A 10 4.47 -20.88 -1.16
CA GLN A 10 4.18 -20.06 0.02
C GLN A 10 5.19 -18.93 0.30
N PRO A 11 6.52 -19.10 0.08
CA PRO A 11 7.47 -18.02 0.28
C PRO A 11 7.19 -16.80 -0.61
N ALA A 12 6.80 -17.04 -1.87
CA ALA A 12 6.53 -15.96 -2.84
C ALA A 12 5.33 -15.09 -2.42
N VAL A 13 4.25 -15.72 -1.93
CA VAL A 13 3.06 -14.99 -1.44
C VAL A 13 3.41 -14.17 -0.20
N ALA A 14 4.12 -14.77 0.77
CA ALA A 14 4.50 -14.08 1.99
C ALA A 14 5.46 -12.91 1.74
N ASP A 15 6.41 -13.07 0.81
CA ASP A 15 7.33 -12.00 0.43
C ASP A 15 6.61 -10.86 -0.28
N ALA A 16 5.72 -11.15 -1.24
CA ALA A 16 4.91 -10.15 -1.92
C ALA A 16 4.04 -9.35 -0.94
N LEU A 17 3.36 -10.03 -0.01
CA LEU A 17 2.55 -9.39 1.02
C LEU A 17 3.38 -8.56 2.01
N ASN A 18 4.58 -9.01 2.39
CA ASN A 18 5.46 -8.25 3.28
C ASN A 18 6.04 -6.99 2.60
N THR A 19 6.31 -7.05 1.30
CA THR A 19 6.68 -5.87 0.51
C THR A 19 5.51 -4.88 0.43
N LEU A 20 4.32 -5.39 0.08
CA LEU A 20 3.09 -4.58 0.04
C LEU A 20 2.80 -3.92 1.40
N LEU A 21 3.00 -4.64 2.51
CA LEU A 21 2.81 -4.11 3.86
C LEU A 21 3.83 -3.01 4.19
N ALA A 22 5.09 -3.18 3.80
CA ALA A 22 6.13 -2.18 4.06
C ALA A 22 5.82 -0.88 3.32
N ASP A 23 5.43 -0.98 2.05
CA ASP A 23 5.05 0.18 1.26
C ASP A 23 3.71 0.80 1.68
N SER A 24 2.79 0.01 2.24
CA SER A 24 1.58 0.54 2.87
C SER A 24 1.91 1.43 4.08
N PHE A 25 2.87 1.04 4.92
CA PHE A 25 3.33 1.90 6.03
C PHE A 25 4.08 3.14 5.55
N ALA A 26 4.93 3.01 4.53
CA ALA A 26 5.64 4.12 3.90
C ALA A 26 4.64 5.16 3.35
N LEU A 27 3.68 4.69 2.56
CA LEU A 27 2.66 5.52 1.95
C LEU A 27 1.74 6.15 3.00
N TYR A 28 1.36 5.41 4.04
CA TYR A 28 0.61 5.96 5.18
C TYR A 28 1.33 7.16 5.79
N LEU A 29 2.60 6.99 6.14
CA LEU A 29 3.37 8.04 6.79
C LEU A 29 3.58 9.24 5.85
N LYS A 30 3.87 9.00 4.57
CA LYS A 30 4.01 10.06 3.56
C LYS A 30 2.69 10.81 3.33
N THR A 31 1.57 10.11 3.35
CA THR A 31 0.24 10.74 3.24
C THR A 31 -0.05 11.62 4.47
N LYS A 32 0.27 11.13 5.68
CA LYS A 32 0.16 11.94 6.91
C LYS A 32 1.12 13.14 6.91
N ASN A 33 2.33 12.97 6.39
CA ASN A 33 3.28 14.06 6.18
C ASN A 33 2.65 15.17 5.34
N TYR A 34 2.07 14.84 4.18
CA TYR A 34 1.39 15.84 3.34
C TYR A 34 0.15 16.42 4.01
N HIS A 35 -0.64 15.61 4.72
CA HIS A 35 -1.76 16.11 5.53
C HIS A 35 -1.35 17.16 6.57
N TRP A 36 -0.20 16.98 7.24
CA TRP A 36 0.29 17.92 8.24
C TRP A 36 0.88 19.20 7.63
N HIS A 37 1.49 19.12 6.45
CA HIS A 37 2.29 20.21 5.88
C HIS A 37 1.66 20.90 4.66
N VAL A 38 0.52 20.42 4.15
CA VAL A 38 -0.23 21.11 3.10
C VAL A 38 -0.68 22.48 3.58
N HIS A 39 -0.65 23.46 2.68
CA HIS A 39 -1.06 24.84 2.93
C HIS A 39 -1.53 25.49 1.62
N GLY A 40 -2.13 26.67 1.71
CA GLY A 40 -2.64 27.41 0.54
C GLY A 40 -4.16 27.35 0.38
N PRO A 41 -4.70 27.83 -0.76
CA PRO A 41 -6.15 28.02 -0.95
C PRO A 41 -6.99 26.74 -0.81
N HIS A 42 -6.43 25.59 -1.18
CA HIS A 42 -7.08 24.27 -1.11
C HIS A 42 -6.78 23.50 0.19
N PHE A 43 -6.22 24.18 1.20
CA PHE A 43 -5.76 23.56 2.44
C PHE A 43 -6.78 22.57 3.02
N ARG A 44 -8.01 23.02 3.26
CA ARG A 44 -9.02 22.20 3.95
C ARG A 44 -9.39 20.95 3.16
N GLU A 45 -9.54 21.06 1.84
CA GLU A 45 -9.95 19.96 0.97
C GLU A 45 -8.86 18.89 0.90
N LEU A 46 -7.62 19.31 0.65
CA LEU A 46 -6.48 18.40 0.59
C LEU A 46 -6.13 17.79 1.95
N HIS A 47 -6.20 18.58 3.03
CA HIS A 47 -5.97 18.09 4.38
C HIS A 47 -6.93 16.95 4.73
N LEU A 48 -8.22 17.08 4.39
CA LEU A 48 -9.21 16.04 4.64
C LEU A 48 -9.04 14.84 3.69
N LEU A 49 -8.78 15.07 2.40
CA LEU A 49 -8.53 14.00 1.43
C LEU A 49 -7.35 13.13 1.86
N PHE A 50 -6.23 13.75 2.26
CA PHE A 50 -5.05 13.02 2.70
C PHE A 50 -5.33 12.24 4.00
N ASP A 51 -6.11 12.77 4.93
CA ASP A 51 -6.46 12.04 6.16
C ASP A 51 -7.36 10.83 5.90
N GLU A 52 -8.32 10.98 5.00
CA GLU A 52 -9.19 9.88 4.56
C GLU A 52 -8.38 8.76 3.94
N GLN A 53 -7.48 9.09 2.99
CA GLN A 53 -6.63 8.09 2.35
C GLN A 53 -5.66 7.43 3.33
N ALA A 54 -5.04 8.19 4.23
CA ALA A 54 -4.17 7.64 5.26
C ALA A 54 -4.92 6.66 6.18
N THR A 55 -6.17 6.98 6.53
CA THR A 55 -7.03 6.09 7.34
C THR A 55 -7.32 4.78 6.64
N GLN A 56 -7.67 4.83 5.34
CA GLN A 56 -7.88 3.64 4.51
C GLN A 56 -6.62 2.77 4.45
N ILE A 57 -5.47 3.38 4.12
CA ILE A 57 -4.19 2.66 3.99
C ILE A 57 -3.81 1.99 5.32
N LEU A 58 -3.94 2.71 6.44
CA LEU A 58 -3.61 2.16 7.75
C LEU A 58 -4.50 0.98 8.11
N ALA A 59 -5.81 1.05 7.81
CA ALA A 59 -6.73 -0.06 8.07
C ALA A 59 -6.36 -1.34 7.30
N THR A 60 -5.84 -1.21 6.08
CA THR A 60 -5.41 -2.36 5.27
C THR A 60 -4.15 -3.04 5.84
N THR A 61 -3.29 -2.32 6.58
CA THR A 61 -2.00 -2.87 7.08
C THR A 61 -2.18 -4.10 7.98
N ASP A 62 -3.17 -4.09 8.88
CA ASP A 62 -3.46 -5.22 9.76
C ASP A 62 -3.92 -6.44 8.96
N LEU A 63 -4.82 -6.22 7.99
CA LEU A 63 -5.33 -7.28 7.12
C LEU A 63 -4.20 -7.98 6.34
N ILE A 64 -3.24 -7.21 5.80
CA ILE A 64 -2.08 -7.75 5.10
C ILE A 64 -1.17 -8.51 6.07
N ALA A 65 -0.83 -7.93 7.22
CA ALA A 65 0.04 -8.55 8.22
C ALA A 65 -0.55 -9.87 8.74
N GLU A 66 -1.83 -9.88 9.09
CA GLU A 66 -2.52 -11.10 9.51
C GLU A 66 -2.59 -12.13 8.39
N ARG A 67 -2.75 -11.73 7.12
CA ARG A 67 -2.75 -12.66 5.99
C ARG A 67 -1.40 -13.38 5.85
N VAL A 68 -0.29 -12.65 6.01
CA VAL A 68 1.07 -13.24 6.08
C VAL A 68 1.15 -14.29 7.20
N ARG A 69 0.63 -13.97 8.39
CA ARG A 69 0.63 -14.89 9.53
C ARG A 69 -0.27 -16.11 9.32
N LYS A 70 -1.45 -15.93 8.72
CA LYS A 70 -2.37 -17.02 8.35
C LYS A 70 -1.78 -17.95 7.29
N ASN A 71 -0.82 -17.47 6.48
CA ASN A 71 -0.02 -18.28 5.55
C ASN A 71 1.18 -18.97 6.21
N GLY A 72 1.34 -18.87 7.53
CA GLY A 72 2.40 -19.54 8.29
C GLY A 72 3.75 -18.81 8.27
N ALA A 73 3.85 -17.64 7.62
CA ALA A 73 5.09 -16.88 7.49
C ALA A 73 5.20 -15.75 8.53
N ALA A 74 6.42 -15.31 8.85
CA ALA A 74 6.65 -14.14 9.68
C ALA A 74 6.38 -12.84 8.91
N THR A 75 5.96 -11.79 9.61
CA THR A 75 5.73 -10.46 9.02
C THR A 75 6.68 -9.41 9.60
N LEU A 76 6.52 -8.16 9.17
CA LEU A 76 7.36 -7.02 9.55
C LEU A 76 7.51 -6.89 11.06
N ARG A 77 8.69 -6.43 11.51
CA ARG A 77 9.03 -6.37 12.93
C ARG A 77 9.18 -4.97 13.51
N SER A 78 9.54 -3.99 12.68
CA SER A 78 9.88 -2.64 13.15
C SER A 78 9.97 -1.64 12.00
N VAL A 79 10.08 -0.36 12.35
CA VAL A 79 10.34 0.74 11.39
C VAL A 79 11.61 0.47 10.56
N GLY A 80 12.68 -0.05 11.18
CA GLY A 80 13.89 -0.40 10.43
C GLY A 80 13.68 -1.57 9.46
N ASP A 81 12.72 -2.45 9.73
CA ASP A 81 12.35 -3.53 8.81
C ASP A 81 11.50 -3.04 7.65
N ILE A 82 10.57 -2.12 7.92
CA ILE A 82 9.84 -1.36 6.90
C ILE A 82 10.83 -0.66 5.97
N GLY A 83 11.76 0.13 6.50
CA GLY A 83 12.72 0.90 5.71
C GLY A 83 13.66 0.07 4.83
N ARG A 84 13.93 -1.20 5.17
CA ARG A 84 14.72 -2.12 4.32
C ARG A 84 13.93 -2.76 3.19
N ARG A 85 12.59 -2.77 3.28
CA ARG A 85 11.69 -3.48 2.37
C ARG A 85 10.87 -2.54 1.49
N GLN A 86 10.61 -1.31 1.96
CA GLN A 86 9.86 -0.31 1.23
C GLN A 86 10.58 0.07 -0.08
N SER A 87 9.80 0.22 -1.14
CA SER A 87 10.21 0.79 -2.43
C SER A 87 9.72 2.23 -2.61
N ILE A 88 8.59 2.58 -1.98
CA ILE A 88 8.07 3.95 -1.89
C ILE A 88 9.05 4.77 -1.06
N ARG A 89 9.45 5.92 -1.61
CA ARG A 89 10.43 6.80 -0.99
C ARG A 89 9.74 7.83 -0.11
N ASP A 90 10.32 8.02 1.06
CA ASP A 90 10.01 9.12 1.96
C ASP A 90 10.22 10.47 1.26
N ASP A 91 9.53 11.50 1.76
CA ASP A 91 9.68 12.87 1.29
C ASP A 91 9.97 13.80 2.48
N ASP A 92 11.27 14.03 2.70
CA ASP A 92 11.78 14.86 3.79
C ASP A 92 11.96 16.34 3.38
N ALA A 93 11.42 16.75 2.23
CA ALA A 93 11.53 18.12 1.78
C ALA A 93 10.84 19.09 2.75
N ALA A 94 11.50 20.21 3.06
CA ALA A 94 10.97 21.23 3.98
C ALA A 94 9.69 21.91 3.49
N GLY A 95 9.36 21.79 2.19
CA GLY A 95 8.14 22.31 1.61
C GLY A 95 7.88 21.69 0.25
N VAL A 96 6.64 21.23 0.05
CA VAL A 96 6.16 20.61 -1.20
C VAL A 96 4.91 21.38 -1.64
N ALA A 97 4.82 21.71 -2.93
CA ALA A 97 3.63 22.37 -3.45
C ALA A 97 2.42 21.41 -3.39
N PRO A 98 1.20 21.88 -3.11
CA PRO A 98 0.02 21.03 -3.01
C PRO A 98 -0.19 20.09 -4.21
N ASP A 99 -0.10 20.60 -5.45
CA ASP A 99 -0.21 19.76 -6.64
C ASP A 99 0.90 18.71 -6.75
N ALA A 100 2.10 19.00 -6.24
CA ALA A 100 3.20 18.04 -6.22
C ALA A 100 2.95 16.93 -5.18
N MET A 101 2.36 17.26 -4.02
CA MET A 101 1.91 16.27 -3.04
C MET A 101 0.88 15.32 -3.67
N VAL A 102 -0.13 15.87 -4.35
CA VAL A 102 -1.19 15.08 -5.00
C VAL A 102 -0.60 14.15 -6.08
N ARG A 103 0.28 14.66 -6.95
CA ARG A 103 0.96 13.82 -7.97
C ARG A 103 1.80 12.72 -7.34
N ALA A 104 2.57 13.04 -6.29
CA ALA A 104 3.40 12.05 -5.61
C ALA A 104 2.56 10.92 -5.01
N LEU A 105 1.46 11.24 -4.32
CA LEU A 105 0.57 10.20 -3.78
C LEU A 105 -0.11 9.39 -4.87
N ALA A 106 -0.43 9.99 -6.04
CA ALA A 106 -1.03 9.24 -7.15
C ALA A 106 -0.04 8.21 -7.70
N GLU A 107 1.22 8.60 -7.94
CA GLU A 107 2.28 7.69 -8.38
C GLU A 107 2.57 6.59 -7.34
N ASP A 108 2.63 6.94 -6.06
CA ASP A 108 2.89 5.97 -5.00
C ASP A 108 1.72 4.97 -4.85
N ASN A 109 0.47 5.40 -5.02
CA ASN A 109 -0.67 4.48 -5.09
C ASN A 109 -0.64 3.60 -6.34
N ARG A 110 -0.13 4.08 -7.49
CA ARG A 110 0.07 3.22 -8.68
C ARG A 110 1.14 2.15 -8.42
N THR A 111 2.19 2.50 -7.69
CA THR A 111 3.20 1.54 -7.22
C THR A 111 2.55 0.48 -6.32
N LEU A 112 1.74 0.91 -5.34
CA LEU A 112 1.01 -0.02 -4.46
C LEU A 112 0.05 -0.93 -5.26
N LEU A 113 -0.66 -0.39 -6.26
CA LEU A 113 -1.55 -1.16 -7.13
C LEU A 113 -0.79 -2.22 -7.95
N ALA A 114 0.42 -1.90 -8.42
CA ALA A 114 1.27 -2.86 -9.11
C ALA A 114 1.66 -4.01 -8.16
N GLN A 115 2.04 -3.70 -6.93
CA GLN A 115 2.36 -4.71 -5.91
C GLN A 115 1.17 -5.57 -5.52
N ILE A 116 -0.04 -4.99 -5.46
CA ILE A 116 -1.28 -5.74 -5.25
C ILE A 116 -1.49 -6.76 -6.37
N ARG A 117 -1.21 -6.39 -7.63
CA ARG A 117 -1.27 -7.33 -8.77
C ARG A 117 -0.22 -8.44 -8.67
N GLU A 118 0.99 -8.13 -8.22
CA GLU A 118 2.03 -9.13 -7.96
C GLU A 118 1.63 -10.11 -6.84
N ALA A 119 1.08 -9.59 -5.74
CA ALA A 119 0.56 -10.41 -4.65
C ALA A 119 -0.60 -11.30 -5.11
N LYS A 120 -1.49 -10.79 -5.97
CA LYS A 120 -2.56 -11.58 -6.59
C LYS A 120 -1.98 -12.70 -7.45
N ALA A 121 -1.07 -12.39 -8.36
CA ALA A 121 -0.46 -13.38 -9.24
C ALA A 121 0.26 -14.48 -8.45
N ALA A 122 1.00 -14.11 -7.40
CA ALA A 122 1.64 -15.07 -6.51
C ALA A 122 0.62 -15.95 -5.77
N ALA A 123 -0.50 -15.38 -5.31
CA ALA A 123 -1.56 -16.11 -4.65
C ALA A 123 -2.27 -17.09 -5.59
N GLU A 124 -2.57 -16.68 -6.82
CA GLU A 124 -3.17 -17.52 -7.86
C GLU A 124 -2.26 -18.70 -8.22
N GLU A 125 -0.96 -18.45 -8.45
CA GLU A 125 0.05 -19.49 -8.71
C GLU A 125 0.23 -20.46 -7.53
N ALA A 126 0.01 -20.00 -6.30
CA ALA A 126 0.06 -20.82 -5.09
C ALA A 126 -1.27 -21.56 -4.79
N GLY A 127 -2.35 -21.26 -5.51
CA GLY A 127 -3.70 -21.74 -5.18
C GLY A 127 -4.27 -21.15 -3.89
N ASP A 128 -3.72 -20.03 -3.40
CA ASP A 128 -4.21 -19.32 -2.21
C ASP A 128 -5.43 -18.45 -2.58
N ILE A 129 -6.59 -19.10 -2.63
CA ILE A 129 -7.87 -18.47 -2.98
C ILE A 129 -8.25 -17.32 -2.03
N ALA A 130 -7.82 -17.38 -0.77
CA ALA A 130 -8.19 -16.38 0.23
C ALA A 130 -7.41 -15.09 -0.01
N THR A 131 -6.09 -15.18 -0.19
CA THR A 131 -5.27 -14.01 -0.53
C THR A 131 -5.68 -13.46 -1.89
N SER A 132 -5.86 -14.31 -2.90
CA SER A 132 -6.26 -13.88 -4.26
C SER A 132 -7.59 -13.13 -4.30
N GLY A 133 -8.54 -13.45 -3.42
CA GLY A 133 -9.82 -12.74 -3.33
C GLY A 133 -9.74 -11.45 -2.50
N LEU A 134 -8.96 -11.44 -1.41
CA LEU A 134 -8.81 -10.25 -0.56
C LEU A 134 -8.17 -9.07 -1.30
N VAL A 135 -7.15 -9.36 -2.11
CA VAL A 135 -6.39 -8.33 -2.85
C VAL A 135 -7.24 -7.59 -3.89
N ASP A 136 -8.38 -8.14 -4.35
CA ASP A 136 -9.29 -7.45 -5.26
C ASP A 136 -9.93 -6.22 -4.61
N GLY A 137 -10.37 -6.35 -3.35
CA GLY A 137 -10.91 -5.22 -2.60
C GLY A 137 -9.84 -4.14 -2.36
N TRP A 138 -8.62 -4.56 -2.02
CA TRP A 138 -7.51 -3.62 -1.83
C TRP A 138 -7.12 -2.92 -3.15
N ALA A 139 -7.23 -3.61 -4.28
CA ALA A 139 -7.00 -3.03 -5.60
C ALA A 139 -8.04 -1.93 -5.91
N ASP A 140 -9.32 -2.22 -5.71
CA ASP A 140 -10.41 -1.26 -5.96
C ASP A 140 -10.29 -0.01 -5.07
N GLU A 141 -10.05 -0.19 -3.77
CA GLU A 141 -9.79 0.91 -2.83
C GLU A 141 -8.58 1.75 -3.26
N THR A 142 -7.51 1.10 -3.76
CA THR A 142 -6.31 1.79 -4.27
C THR A 142 -6.62 2.56 -5.56
N GLN A 143 -7.41 2.00 -6.47
CA GLN A 143 -7.86 2.68 -7.69
C GLN A 143 -8.75 3.88 -7.37
N GLN A 144 -9.61 3.78 -6.35
CA GLN A 144 -10.40 4.91 -5.87
C GLN A 144 -9.50 6.05 -5.36
N ARG A 145 -8.46 5.73 -4.59
CA ARG A 145 -7.49 6.74 -4.12
C ARG A 145 -6.76 7.43 -5.27
N ILE A 146 -6.33 6.66 -6.27
CA ILE A 146 -5.72 7.20 -7.51
C ILE A 146 -6.69 8.16 -8.19
N TRP A 147 -7.93 7.72 -8.44
CA TRP A 147 -8.94 8.52 -9.11
C TRP A 147 -9.19 9.85 -8.39
N PHE A 148 -9.35 9.86 -7.06
CA PHE A 148 -9.58 11.09 -6.31
C PHE A 148 -8.42 12.08 -6.44
N LEU A 149 -7.17 11.58 -6.42
CA LEU A 149 -5.97 12.41 -6.56
C LEU A 149 -5.84 12.97 -7.98
N GLU A 150 -6.03 12.14 -9.00
CA GLU A 150 -6.02 12.54 -10.41
C GLU A 150 -7.12 13.56 -10.73
N ALA A 151 -8.35 13.29 -10.27
CA ALA A 151 -9.47 14.22 -10.45
C ALA A 151 -9.24 15.56 -9.75
N THR A 152 -8.52 15.58 -8.63
CA THR A 152 -8.12 16.83 -7.94
C THR A 152 -7.17 17.67 -8.81
N LEU A 153 -6.36 17.04 -9.67
CA LEU A 153 -5.48 17.72 -10.63
C LEU A 153 -6.18 18.12 -11.93
N GLY A 154 -7.44 17.69 -12.11
CA GLY A 154 -8.24 17.94 -13.29
C GLY A 154 -8.26 16.80 -14.31
N TYR A 155 -7.29 15.88 -14.26
CA TYR A 155 -7.20 14.57 -14.93
C TYR A 155 -5.83 13.94 -14.63
#